data_AF-A0A5C3MNZ3-F1
#
_entry.id   AF-A0A5C3MNZ3-F1
#
_cell.length_a   1.000
_cell.length_b   1.000
_cell.length_c   1.000
_cell.angle_alpha   90.00
_cell.angle_beta   90.00
_cell.angle_gamma   90.00
#
_symmetry.space_group_name_H-M   'P 1'
#
loop_
_entity.id
_entity.type
_entity.pdbx_description
1 polymer ?
#
loop_
_entity_poly.entity_id
_entity_poly.type
_entity_poly.pdbx_seq_one_letter_code
_entity_poly.pdbx_strand_id
1 'polypeptide(L)'
;MQTELVAVPSQRFLEHYLPFVPTETNMEDCLQTLMREGVVVDDCHDGLSQSSWASYPDRPSKVASDAVTAYQPLEGICRVLSTLRINKRQASCAYIQQPVDAQVSETPGFAQNVDAFFVPPQSGSCAEPIPAQNVIVNARYQLQTSVDSVNENRFKVLSGVMRCMDEDLRRTHMYSMTIEDDQFIVWYWSRSHSARSHPINFVKDLKTVLRILVSLLFASEQELGLDPTVQHRFDAKRKRDCFVYKVGQRYFKTLECLSVHRPLAVAGRATRVFRAVEVESFDDLTEKGPAKVLREAWLESTADTEKGIQAKLFGQFDALSEQLRSTRLLPIQLEAMTDDSTKAMLTDAIITGKYKD
;
A
#
# COMPACT_ATOMS: atom_id res chain seq x y z
N MET A 1 17.27 5.48 -3.13
CA MET A 1 16.24 5.68 -4.19
C MET A 1 16.49 4.87 -5.46
N GLN A 2 17.72 4.77 -6.03
CA GLN A 2 17.94 3.99 -7.27
C GLN A 2 17.84 2.46 -7.14
N THR A 3 17.95 1.90 -5.94
CA THR A 3 17.82 0.44 -5.70
C THR A 3 16.41 -0.02 -5.35
N GLU A 4 15.49 0.90 -5.04
CA GLU A 4 14.17 0.59 -4.46
C GLU A 4 13.01 0.79 -5.44
N LEU A 5 13.18 1.63 -6.46
CA LEU A 5 12.20 1.92 -7.50
C LEU A 5 12.71 1.44 -8.86
N VAL A 6 12.03 0.48 -9.46
CA VAL A 6 12.35 -0.01 -10.81
C VAL A 6 11.41 0.60 -11.85
N ALA A 7 11.97 1.09 -12.95
CA ALA A 7 11.20 1.45 -14.13
C ALA A 7 11.16 0.23 -15.07
N VAL A 8 9.96 -0.25 -15.39
CA VAL A 8 9.76 -1.47 -16.18
C VAL A 8 8.97 -1.18 -17.46
N PRO A 9 9.23 -1.87 -18.59
CA PRO A 9 8.41 -1.75 -19.79
C PRO A 9 6.92 -1.93 -19.46
N SER A 10 6.04 -1.14 -20.08
CA SER A 10 4.61 -1.13 -19.75
C SER A 10 3.99 -2.53 -19.82
N GLN A 11 4.32 -3.30 -20.84
CA GLN A 11 3.87 -4.70 -20.97
C GLN A 11 4.30 -5.58 -19.77
N ARG A 12 5.53 -5.42 -19.28
CA ARG A 12 6.02 -6.13 -18.09
C ARG A 12 5.34 -5.66 -16.81
N PHE A 13 5.00 -4.37 -16.73
CA PHE A 13 4.19 -3.86 -15.63
C PHE A 13 2.81 -4.52 -15.63
N LEU A 14 2.17 -4.58 -16.80
CA LEU A 14 0.86 -5.20 -16.99
C LEU A 14 0.86 -6.67 -16.56
N GLU A 15 1.89 -7.42 -16.92
CA GLU A 15 2.03 -8.85 -16.62
C GLU A 15 2.28 -9.16 -15.13
N HIS A 16 3.08 -8.34 -14.46
CA HIS A 16 3.63 -8.69 -13.14
C HIS A 16 3.12 -7.84 -11.98
N TYR A 17 2.59 -6.65 -12.26
CA TYR A 17 2.21 -5.69 -11.23
C TYR A 17 0.74 -5.31 -11.26
N LEU A 18 -0.04 -5.62 -12.30
CA LEU A 18 -1.47 -5.34 -12.20
C LEU A 18 -2.14 -6.21 -11.12
N PRO A 19 -3.15 -5.66 -10.41
CA PRO A 19 -3.84 -6.40 -9.36
C PRO A 19 -4.53 -7.67 -9.91
N PHE A 20 -5.01 -7.61 -11.14
CA PHE A 20 -5.35 -8.78 -11.96
C PHE A 20 -5.23 -8.40 -13.43
N VAL A 21 -5.14 -9.38 -14.34
CA VAL A 21 -5.06 -9.14 -15.79
C VAL A 21 -6.41 -9.51 -16.44
N PRO A 22 -7.17 -8.54 -16.98
CA PRO A 22 -8.38 -8.82 -17.74
C PRO A 22 -8.09 -9.63 -19.00
N THR A 23 -9.03 -10.51 -19.38
CA THR A 23 -8.91 -11.29 -20.63
C THR A 23 -9.19 -10.42 -21.85
N GLU A 24 -8.69 -10.81 -23.03
CA GLU A 24 -8.97 -10.08 -24.28
C GLU A 24 -10.47 -9.96 -24.56
N THR A 25 -11.24 -11.03 -24.32
CA THR A 25 -12.70 -11.00 -24.49
C THR A 25 -13.35 -9.95 -23.58
N ASN A 26 -12.89 -9.84 -22.33
CA ASN A 26 -13.40 -8.81 -21.44
C ASN A 26 -13.06 -7.40 -21.93
N MET A 27 -11.86 -7.21 -22.48
CA MET A 27 -11.44 -5.92 -23.00
C MET A 27 -12.25 -5.52 -24.24
N GLU A 28 -12.56 -6.47 -25.11
CA GLU A 28 -13.42 -6.25 -26.28
C GLU A 28 -14.85 -5.88 -25.85
N ASP A 29 -15.45 -6.63 -24.91
CA ASP A 29 -16.78 -6.32 -24.38
C ASP A 29 -16.84 -4.91 -23.74
N CYS A 30 -15.77 -4.52 -23.04
CA CYS A 30 -15.64 -3.18 -22.46
C CYS A 30 -15.57 -2.12 -23.55
N LEU A 31 -14.74 -2.33 -24.57
CA LEU A 31 -14.56 -1.40 -25.68
C LEU A 31 -15.90 -1.19 -26.41
N GLN A 32 -16.60 -2.27 -26.77
CA GLN A 32 -17.90 -2.21 -27.41
C GLN A 32 -18.95 -1.46 -26.58
N THR A 33 -18.90 -1.60 -25.25
CA THR A 33 -19.81 -0.85 -24.38
C THR A 33 -19.46 0.63 -24.31
N LEU A 34 -18.17 0.97 -24.21
CA LEU A 34 -17.72 2.36 -24.24
C LEU A 34 -18.06 3.06 -25.55
N MET A 35 -18.01 2.35 -26.67
CA MET A 35 -18.40 2.88 -27.98
C MET A 35 -19.91 3.17 -28.04
N ARG A 36 -20.73 2.26 -27.52
CA ARG A 36 -22.19 2.44 -27.44
C ARG A 36 -22.59 3.64 -26.58
N GLU A 37 -21.87 3.87 -25.49
CA GLU A 37 -22.05 5.01 -24.59
C GLU A 37 -21.41 6.31 -25.12
N GLY A 38 -20.80 6.28 -26.32
CA GLY A 38 -20.18 7.44 -26.95
C GLY A 38 -18.91 7.94 -26.26
N VAL A 39 -18.32 7.13 -25.38
CA VAL A 39 -17.06 7.44 -24.67
C VAL A 39 -15.84 7.18 -25.55
N VAL A 40 -15.95 6.22 -26.47
CA VAL A 40 -14.92 5.83 -27.43
C VAL A 40 -15.50 5.91 -28.85
N VAL A 41 -14.68 6.33 -29.81
CA VAL A 41 -15.04 6.46 -31.23
C VAL A 41 -14.11 5.62 -32.10
N ASP A 42 -14.64 5.08 -33.21
CA ASP A 42 -13.90 4.28 -34.22
C ASP A 42 -12.92 5.12 -35.06
N ASP A 43 -13.17 6.42 -35.21
CA ASP A 43 -12.34 7.31 -36.01
C ASP A 43 -11.29 8.00 -35.14
N CYS A 44 -10.08 7.46 -35.18
CA CYS A 44 -8.94 8.02 -34.48
C CYS A 44 -8.57 9.42 -35.00
N HIS A 45 -8.41 10.37 -34.09
CA HIS A 45 -7.93 11.72 -34.43
C HIS A 45 -6.48 11.72 -34.97
N ASP A 46 -5.73 10.61 -34.84
CA ASP A 46 -4.34 10.47 -35.26
C ASP A 46 -4.12 9.71 -36.59
N GLY A 47 -5.17 9.09 -37.16
CA GLY A 47 -5.10 8.29 -38.39
C GLY A 47 -4.35 6.95 -38.28
N LEU A 48 -3.98 6.50 -37.07
CA LEU A 48 -3.16 5.30 -36.85
C LEU A 48 -3.84 4.28 -35.92
N SER A 49 -4.63 4.75 -34.95
CA SER A 49 -5.28 3.90 -33.95
C SER A 49 -6.64 3.39 -34.45
N GLN A 50 -7.14 2.23 -34.02
CA GLN A 50 -8.49 1.79 -34.42
C GLN A 50 -9.61 2.47 -33.63
N SER A 51 -9.28 3.11 -32.51
CA SER A 51 -10.25 3.70 -31.60
C SER A 51 -9.59 4.78 -30.74
N SER A 52 -10.30 5.86 -30.42
CA SER A 52 -9.81 6.92 -29.51
C SER A 52 -10.86 7.36 -28.50
N TRP A 53 -10.41 7.97 -27.41
CA TRP A 53 -11.31 8.59 -26.43
C TRP A 53 -12.03 9.78 -27.06
N ALA A 54 -13.36 9.80 -26.99
CA ALA A 54 -14.16 10.90 -27.54
C ALA A 54 -13.81 12.26 -26.88
N SER A 55 -13.44 12.23 -25.59
CA SER A 55 -13.11 13.42 -24.82
C SER A 55 -11.65 13.89 -24.96
N TYR A 56 -10.79 13.12 -25.64
CA TYR A 56 -9.36 13.46 -25.82
C TYR A 56 -8.96 13.42 -27.29
N PRO A 57 -9.36 14.45 -28.08
CA PRO A 57 -9.01 14.51 -29.50
C PRO A 57 -7.53 14.83 -29.77
N ASP A 58 -6.85 15.44 -28.80
CA ASP A 58 -5.41 15.70 -28.80
C ASP A 58 -4.93 15.63 -27.33
N ARG A 59 -3.63 15.83 -27.10
CA ARG A 59 -3.04 15.87 -25.76
C ARG A 59 -3.71 16.92 -24.86
N PRO A 60 -3.84 16.67 -23.55
CA PRO A 60 -4.56 17.54 -22.61
C PRO A 60 -4.20 19.04 -22.69
N SER A 61 -2.92 19.37 -22.83
CA SER A 61 -2.43 20.76 -22.93
C SER A 61 -2.90 21.51 -24.18
N LYS A 62 -3.43 20.81 -25.19
CA LYS A 62 -4.03 21.38 -26.40
C LYS A 62 -5.54 21.54 -26.28
N VAL A 63 -6.18 20.75 -25.42
CA VAL A 63 -7.64 20.71 -25.26
C VAL A 63 -8.11 21.68 -24.17
N ALA A 64 -7.32 21.89 -23.11
CA ALA A 64 -7.67 22.78 -22.02
C ALA A 64 -6.45 23.55 -21.46
N SER A 65 -6.73 24.71 -20.85
CA SER A 65 -5.71 25.59 -20.25
C SER A 65 -5.34 25.23 -18.82
N ASP A 66 -6.19 24.46 -18.12
CA ASP A 66 -6.00 24.05 -16.73
C ASP A 66 -6.16 22.53 -16.60
N ALA A 67 -5.45 21.95 -15.63
CA ALA A 67 -5.40 20.50 -15.47
C ALA A 67 -6.75 19.93 -14.98
N VAL A 68 -7.52 20.65 -14.17
CA VAL A 68 -8.78 20.15 -13.62
C VAL A 68 -9.75 19.86 -14.76
N THR A 69 -9.98 20.85 -15.62
CA THR A 69 -10.84 20.72 -16.80
C THR A 69 -10.29 19.67 -17.76
N ALA A 70 -8.97 19.62 -17.98
CA ALA A 70 -8.36 18.69 -18.91
C ALA A 70 -8.58 17.21 -18.52
N TYR A 71 -8.52 16.89 -17.22
CA TYR A 71 -8.59 15.50 -16.74
C TYR A 71 -9.96 15.11 -16.19
N GLN A 72 -10.92 16.03 -16.08
CA GLN A 72 -12.30 15.76 -15.65
C GLN A 72 -12.97 14.62 -16.43
N PRO A 73 -12.79 14.46 -17.76
CA PRO A 73 -13.42 13.37 -18.51
C PRO A 73 -13.07 11.95 -18.02
N LEU A 74 -11.94 11.77 -17.31
CA LEU A 74 -11.57 10.48 -16.70
C LEU A 74 -12.61 9.99 -15.69
N GLU A 75 -13.27 10.89 -14.96
CA GLU A 75 -14.35 10.55 -14.04
C GLU A 75 -15.55 9.99 -14.81
N GLY A 76 -15.91 10.61 -15.92
CA GLY A 76 -16.97 10.12 -16.81
C GLY A 76 -16.66 8.74 -17.37
N ILE A 77 -15.44 8.52 -17.85
CA ILE A 77 -14.96 7.23 -18.35
C ILE A 77 -15.07 6.16 -17.26
N CYS A 78 -14.50 6.41 -16.08
CA CYS A 78 -14.50 5.45 -14.98
C CYS A 78 -15.90 5.18 -14.43
N ARG A 79 -16.80 6.17 -14.46
CA ARG A 79 -18.21 6.01 -14.10
C ARG A 79 -18.96 5.10 -15.07
N VAL A 80 -18.69 5.19 -16.38
CA VAL A 80 -19.27 4.24 -17.35
C VAL A 80 -18.70 2.84 -17.11
N LEU A 81 -17.38 2.74 -16.94
CA LEU A 81 -16.72 1.46 -16.66
C LEU A 81 -17.27 0.77 -15.40
N SER A 82 -17.55 1.51 -14.34
CA SER A 82 -18.03 0.92 -13.08
C SER A 82 -19.42 0.29 -13.17
N THR A 83 -20.21 0.61 -14.20
CA THR A 83 -21.51 -0.04 -14.47
C THR A 83 -21.37 -1.45 -15.07
N LEU A 84 -20.20 -1.78 -15.58
CA LEU A 84 -19.96 -3.05 -16.27
C LEU A 84 -19.81 -4.21 -15.29
N ARG A 85 -19.95 -5.43 -15.82
CA ARG A 85 -19.61 -6.66 -15.10
C ARG A 85 -18.51 -7.40 -15.86
N ILE A 86 -17.31 -7.41 -15.29
CA ILE A 86 -16.11 -7.92 -15.96
C ILE A 86 -15.65 -9.20 -15.26
N ASN A 87 -15.55 -10.31 -15.99
CA ASN A 87 -15.11 -11.60 -15.44
C ASN A 87 -15.85 -12.00 -14.14
N LYS A 88 -17.18 -11.82 -14.13
CA LYS A 88 -18.09 -12.02 -12.98
C LYS A 88 -17.87 -11.06 -11.79
N ARG A 89 -16.89 -10.16 -11.86
CA ARG A 89 -16.59 -9.11 -10.88
C ARG A 89 -17.45 -7.87 -11.13
N GLN A 90 -17.70 -7.12 -10.06
CA GLN A 90 -18.24 -5.77 -10.09
C GLN A 90 -17.13 -4.79 -9.69
N ALA A 91 -17.29 -3.51 -10.02
CA ALA A 91 -16.35 -2.50 -9.59
C ALA A 91 -16.30 -2.45 -8.05
N SER A 92 -15.10 -2.59 -7.50
CA SER A 92 -14.82 -2.55 -6.06
C SER A 92 -14.52 -1.14 -5.55
N CYS A 93 -14.30 -0.21 -6.47
CA CYS A 93 -14.02 1.19 -6.21
C CYS A 93 -14.58 2.09 -7.32
N ALA A 94 -14.70 3.37 -7.00
CA ALA A 94 -15.11 4.43 -7.90
C ALA A 94 -13.98 5.46 -8.01
N TYR A 95 -13.78 6.02 -9.21
CA TYR A 95 -12.88 7.14 -9.44
C TYR A 95 -13.59 8.44 -9.09
N ILE A 96 -12.93 9.30 -8.31
CA ILE A 96 -13.42 10.63 -7.97
C ILE A 96 -12.31 11.63 -8.24
N GLN A 97 -12.63 12.70 -8.96
CA GLN A 97 -11.77 13.86 -9.10
C GLN A 97 -12.06 14.84 -7.96
N GLN A 98 -11.02 15.25 -7.23
CA GLN A 98 -11.14 16.21 -6.14
C GLN A 98 -9.96 17.18 -6.22
N PRO A 99 -10.02 18.19 -7.11
CA PRO A 99 -8.96 19.17 -7.24
C PRO A 99 -8.81 19.96 -5.93
N VAL A 100 -7.58 20.36 -5.64
CA VAL A 100 -7.13 20.97 -4.37
C VAL A 100 -7.87 22.29 -4.08
N ASP A 101 -9.08 22.16 -3.55
CA ASP A 101 -9.84 23.13 -2.74
C ASP A 101 -10.74 22.39 -1.71
N ALA A 102 -10.88 21.06 -1.82
CA ALA A 102 -11.59 20.25 -0.84
C ALA A 102 -10.59 19.52 0.07
N GLN A 103 -10.37 20.14 1.23
CA GLN A 103 -9.51 19.72 2.33
C GLN A 103 -9.50 18.20 2.54
N VAL A 104 -8.31 17.59 2.54
CA VAL A 104 -8.09 16.30 3.22
C VAL A 104 -7.63 16.63 4.64
N SER A 105 -8.47 16.32 5.63
CA SER A 105 -8.25 16.22 7.07
C SER A 105 -6.87 16.71 7.50
N GLU A 106 -6.86 17.95 7.99
CA GLU A 106 -5.68 18.62 8.52
C GLU A 106 -5.10 17.82 9.70
N THR A 107 -4.09 17.00 9.43
CA THR A 107 -3.00 16.90 10.39
C THR A 107 -2.13 18.13 10.17
N PRO A 108 -1.88 18.99 11.18
CA PRO A 108 -1.09 20.21 10.99
C PRO A 108 0.28 19.86 10.37
N GLY A 109 0.49 20.28 9.11
CA GLY A 109 1.78 20.21 8.43
C GLY A 109 1.83 19.50 7.06
N PHE A 110 0.82 18.72 6.64
CA PHE A 110 0.90 18.00 5.35
C PHE A 110 -0.46 17.88 4.64
N ALA A 111 -0.79 18.86 3.79
CA ALA A 111 -1.93 18.76 2.87
C ALA A 111 -1.69 17.61 1.87
N GLN A 112 -2.67 16.72 1.71
CA GLN A 112 -2.65 15.74 0.61
C GLN A 112 -2.90 16.46 -0.71
N ASN A 113 -1.81 16.87 -1.36
CA ASN A 113 -1.83 17.39 -2.72
C ASN A 113 -1.96 16.20 -3.69
N VAL A 114 -3.15 15.63 -3.82
CA VAL A 114 -3.50 14.60 -4.81
C VAL A 114 -4.78 15.07 -5.48
N ASP A 115 -4.91 14.87 -6.78
CA ASP A 115 -5.98 15.52 -7.57
C ASP A 115 -7.17 14.57 -7.82
N ALA A 116 -6.97 13.25 -7.70
CA ALA A 116 -8.02 12.25 -7.83
C ALA A 116 -7.72 10.97 -7.04
N PHE A 117 -8.76 10.18 -6.77
CA PHE A 117 -8.67 8.96 -5.98
C PHE A 117 -9.58 7.85 -6.52
N PHE A 118 -9.21 6.61 -6.25
CA PHE A 118 -10.13 5.49 -6.27
C PHE A 118 -10.56 5.24 -4.81
N VAL A 119 -11.85 5.24 -4.57
CA VAL A 119 -12.43 5.06 -3.24
C VAL A 119 -13.47 3.93 -3.23
N PRO A 120 -13.78 3.30 -2.08
CA PRO A 120 -14.91 2.38 -2.00
C PRO A 120 -16.21 3.05 -2.48
N PRO A 121 -17.12 2.34 -3.17
CA PRO A 121 -18.34 2.93 -3.73
C PRO A 121 -19.22 3.61 -2.68
N GLN A 122 -19.17 3.14 -1.43
CA GLN A 122 -19.95 3.67 -0.31
C GLN A 122 -19.37 4.97 0.28
N SER A 123 -18.14 5.34 -0.10
CA SER A 123 -17.45 6.54 0.39
C SER A 123 -17.73 7.80 -0.44
N GLY A 124 -18.58 7.72 -1.47
CA GLY A 124 -18.78 8.76 -2.50
C GLY A 124 -19.58 10.00 -2.09
N SER A 125 -19.64 10.39 -0.81
CA SER A 125 -20.29 11.64 -0.38
C SER A 125 -19.27 12.78 -0.30
N CYS A 126 -19.30 13.68 -1.30
CA CYS A 126 -18.39 14.81 -1.58
C CYS A 126 -18.30 15.93 -0.51
N ALA A 127 -18.70 15.71 0.75
CA ALA A 127 -18.78 16.79 1.75
C ALA A 127 -17.63 16.82 2.77
N GLU A 128 -16.87 15.73 2.92
CA GLU A 128 -15.81 15.62 3.92
C GLU A 128 -14.48 15.16 3.30
N PRO A 129 -13.33 15.51 3.93
CA PRO A 129 -12.07 14.86 3.66
C PRO A 129 -12.15 13.35 3.45
N ILE A 130 -11.57 12.84 2.36
CA ILE A 130 -11.45 11.38 2.19
C ILE A 130 -10.46 10.85 3.23
N PRO A 131 -10.87 9.96 4.15
CA PRO A 131 -9.94 9.35 5.11
C PRO A 131 -8.89 8.53 4.37
N ALA A 132 -7.65 8.47 4.90
CA ALA A 132 -6.57 7.71 4.27
C ALA A 132 -6.95 6.22 4.06
N GLN A 133 -7.77 5.67 4.97
CA GLN A 133 -8.29 4.31 4.90
C GLN A 133 -9.21 4.07 3.69
N ASN A 134 -9.81 5.12 3.14
CA ASN A 134 -10.69 5.05 1.98
C ASN A 134 -9.96 5.35 0.66
N VAL A 135 -8.71 5.80 0.70
CA VAL A 135 -7.90 6.01 -0.51
C VAL A 135 -7.32 4.68 -0.98
N ILE A 136 -7.89 4.08 -2.01
CA ILE A 136 -7.43 2.78 -2.56
C ILE A 136 -6.29 2.97 -3.56
N VAL A 137 -6.43 3.94 -4.46
CA VAL A 137 -5.43 4.36 -5.44
C VAL A 137 -5.41 5.89 -5.42
N ASN A 138 -4.23 6.50 -5.39
CA ASN A 138 -4.10 7.95 -5.52
C ASN A 138 -3.62 8.33 -6.92
N ALA A 139 -4.14 9.43 -7.46
CA ALA A 139 -3.82 9.87 -8.80
C ALA A 139 -3.52 11.37 -8.83
N ARG A 140 -2.51 11.75 -9.62
CA ARG A 140 -2.13 13.14 -9.77
C ARG A 140 -1.83 13.47 -11.22
N TYR A 141 -2.26 14.63 -11.66
CA TYR A 141 -2.15 15.02 -13.06
C TYR A 141 -1.73 16.47 -13.21
N GLN A 142 -1.04 16.76 -14.31
CA GLN A 142 -0.61 18.11 -14.64
C GLN A 142 -0.46 18.27 -16.14
N LEU A 143 -0.49 19.52 -16.63
CA LEU A 143 -0.26 19.84 -18.04
C LEU A 143 1.22 20.14 -18.34
N GLN A 144 2.01 20.51 -17.33
CA GLN A 144 3.42 20.84 -17.50
C GLN A 144 4.29 19.58 -17.58
N THR A 145 5.28 19.61 -18.47
CA THR A 145 6.17 18.46 -18.74
C THR A 145 7.65 18.79 -18.50
N SER A 146 7.95 19.91 -17.83
CA SER A 146 9.32 20.22 -17.42
C SER A 146 9.82 19.19 -16.40
N VAL A 147 11.12 18.89 -16.39
CA VAL A 147 11.70 17.90 -15.48
C VAL A 147 11.32 18.18 -14.02
N ASP A 148 11.38 19.45 -13.61
CA ASP A 148 11.03 19.86 -12.24
C ASP A 148 9.56 19.63 -11.93
N SER A 149 8.65 20.03 -12.82
CA SER A 149 7.21 19.81 -12.64
C SER A 149 6.88 18.31 -12.57
N VAL A 150 7.48 17.49 -13.44
CA VAL A 150 7.28 16.04 -13.48
C VAL A 150 7.76 15.41 -12.17
N ASN A 151 8.92 15.81 -11.67
CA ASN A 151 9.45 15.33 -10.41
C ASN A 151 8.58 15.74 -9.22
N GLU A 152 8.09 16.98 -9.21
CA GLU A 152 7.16 17.46 -8.19
C GLU A 152 5.85 16.65 -8.19
N ASN A 153 5.28 16.38 -9.37
CA ASN A 153 4.07 15.57 -9.51
C ASN A 153 4.22 14.19 -8.86
N ARG A 154 5.32 13.52 -9.20
CA ARG A 154 5.64 12.17 -8.71
C ARG A 154 5.93 12.17 -7.21
N PHE A 155 6.64 13.19 -6.72
CA PHE A 155 6.94 13.34 -5.29
C PHE A 155 5.67 13.51 -4.44
N LYS A 156 4.70 14.27 -4.94
CA LYS A 156 3.41 14.47 -4.25
C LYS A 156 2.61 13.17 -4.16
N VAL A 157 2.56 12.37 -5.22
CA VAL A 157 1.94 11.04 -5.20
C VAL A 157 2.64 10.11 -4.21
N LEU A 158 3.98 10.08 -4.22
CA LEU A 158 4.79 9.29 -3.29
C LEU A 158 4.49 9.67 -1.83
N SER A 159 4.45 10.97 -1.54
CA SER A 159 4.12 11.48 -0.19
C SER A 159 2.72 11.06 0.25
N GLY A 160 1.74 11.09 -0.66
CA GLY A 160 0.40 10.58 -0.43
C GLY A 160 0.37 9.09 -0.09
N VAL A 161 1.12 8.27 -0.82
CA VAL A 161 1.25 6.82 -0.58
C VAL A 161 1.90 6.52 0.75
N MET A 162 3.03 7.17 1.08
CA MET A 162 3.72 6.97 2.35
C MET A 162 2.77 7.17 3.53
N ARG A 163 2.01 8.26 3.52
CA ARG A 163 1.01 8.54 4.55
C ARG A 163 -0.12 7.50 4.55
N CYS A 164 -0.67 7.10 3.40
CA CYS A 164 -1.74 6.08 3.38
C CYS A 164 -1.26 4.75 3.94
N MET A 165 -0.07 4.29 3.56
CA MET A 165 0.52 3.05 4.08
C MET A 165 0.97 3.17 5.54
N ASP A 166 1.22 4.38 6.04
CA ASP A 166 1.56 4.63 7.43
C ASP A 166 0.31 4.72 8.32
N GLU A 167 -0.81 5.28 7.84
CA GLU A 167 -2.04 5.44 8.62
C GLU A 167 -2.97 4.23 8.56
N ASP A 168 -3.03 3.53 7.43
CA ASP A 168 -3.88 2.36 7.24
C ASP A 168 -3.07 1.06 7.38
N LEU A 169 -3.19 0.40 8.53
CA LEU A 169 -2.46 -0.84 8.85
C LEU A 169 -2.87 -2.04 8.00
N ARG A 170 -3.92 -1.90 7.18
CA ARG A 170 -4.33 -2.95 6.25
C ARG A 170 -3.44 -2.99 5.01
N ARG A 171 -2.63 -1.94 4.75
CA ARG A 171 -1.89 -1.80 3.50
C ARG A 171 -0.66 -2.70 3.44
N THR A 172 -0.71 -3.69 2.55
CA THR A 172 0.46 -4.48 2.13
C THR A 172 1.21 -3.82 0.96
N HIS A 173 0.44 -3.23 0.05
CA HIS A 173 0.91 -2.48 -1.10
C HIS A 173 -0.16 -1.46 -1.51
N MET A 174 0.17 -0.57 -2.44
CA MET A 174 -0.74 0.44 -2.97
C MET A 174 -0.40 0.75 -4.43
N TYR A 175 -1.40 1.17 -5.20
CA TYR A 175 -1.21 1.66 -6.57
C TYR A 175 -1.33 3.17 -6.64
N SER A 176 -0.68 3.76 -7.63
CA SER A 176 -0.91 5.15 -8.01
C SER A 176 -0.93 5.35 -9.50
N MET A 177 -1.44 6.51 -9.92
CA MET A 177 -1.33 6.96 -11.30
C MET A 177 -0.76 8.38 -11.33
N THR A 178 0.13 8.64 -12.28
CA THR A 178 0.49 10.01 -12.63
C THR A 178 0.24 10.27 -14.09
N ILE A 179 -0.24 11.46 -14.42
CA ILE A 179 -0.44 11.90 -15.81
C ILE A 179 0.25 13.23 -16.02
N GLU A 180 1.25 13.25 -16.90
CA GLU A 180 2.00 14.44 -17.28
C GLU A 180 1.72 14.77 -18.75
N ASP A 181 0.82 15.72 -19.00
CA ASP A 181 0.18 15.97 -20.31
C ASP A 181 -0.44 14.68 -20.87
N ASP A 182 0.11 14.06 -21.92
CA ASP A 182 -0.38 12.78 -22.45
C ASP A 182 0.34 11.55 -21.89
N GLN A 183 1.30 11.74 -20.99
CA GLN A 183 2.13 10.67 -20.43
C GLN A 183 1.52 10.07 -19.17
N PHE A 184 0.85 8.93 -19.31
CA PHE A 184 0.28 8.16 -18.22
C PHE A 184 1.30 7.15 -17.67
N ILE A 185 1.45 7.13 -16.35
CA ILE A 185 2.31 6.19 -15.62
C ILE A 185 1.50 5.56 -14.50
N VAL A 186 1.54 4.23 -14.42
CA VAL A 186 1.01 3.48 -13.28
C VAL A 186 2.17 3.06 -12.37
N TRP A 187 1.90 3.11 -11.07
CA TRP A 187 2.87 2.85 -10.01
C TRP A 187 2.37 1.73 -9.10
N TYR A 188 3.31 0.91 -8.65
CA TYR A 188 3.13 -0.11 -7.61
C TYR A 188 4.08 0.20 -6.46
N TRP A 189 3.57 0.24 -5.24
CA TRP A 189 4.29 0.58 -4.04
C TRP A 189 4.14 -0.52 -3.00
N SER A 190 5.24 -1.07 -2.51
CA SER A 190 5.20 -2.03 -1.40
C SER A 190 6.35 -1.77 -0.44
N ARG A 191 6.27 -2.34 0.77
CA ARG A 191 7.37 -2.28 1.75
C ARG A 191 8.61 -3.05 1.32
N SER A 192 8.55 -3.86 0.26
CA SER A 192 9.70 -4.60 -0.28
C SER A 192 10.42 -3.86 -1.40
N HIS A 193 9.66 -3.32 -2.35
CA HIS A 193 10.15 -2.59 -3.52
C HIS A 193 9.00 -1.80 -4.14
N SER A 194 9.35 -0.88 -5.03
CA SER A 194 8.41 -0.10 -5.83
C SER A 194 8.69 -0.28 -7.31
N ALA A 195 7.66 -0.20 -8.14
CA ALA A 195 7.78 -0.30 -9.58
C ALA A 195 6.93 0.76 -10.26
N ARG A 196 7.35 1.18 -11.45
CA ARG A 196 6.56 2.07 -12.32
C ARG A 196 6.63 1.61 -13.76
N SER A 197 5.57 1.83 -14.52
CA SER A 197 5.60 1.64 -15.96
C SER A 197 6.51 2.66 -16.65
N HIS A 198 6.94 2.35 -17.87
CA HIS A 198 7.33 3.41 -18.80
C HIS A 198 6.10 4.29 -19.11
N PRO A 199 6.32 5.55 -19.51
CA PRO A 199 5.23 6.42 -19.94
C PRO A 199 4.42 5.79 -21.07
N ILE A 200 3.09 5.81 -20.94
CA ILE A 200 2.12 5.36 -21.92
C ILE A 200 1.43 6.62 -22.46
N ASN A 201 1.38 6.79 -23.78
CA ASN A 201 0.62 7.89 -24.35
C ASN A 201 -0.88 7.56 -24.22
N PHE A 202 -1.60 8.16 -23.27
CA PHE A 202 -2.95 7.71 -22.96
C PHE A 202 -4.00 8.09 -24.00
N VAL A 203 -3.68 9.10 -24.82
CA VAL A 203 -4.52 9.54 -25.94
C VAL A 203 -4.46 8.53 -27.08
N LYS A 204 -3.26 8.02 -27.38
CA LYS A 204 -3.01 7.09 -28.49
C LYS A 204 -3.17 5.62 -28.10
N ASP A 205 -2.71 5.23 -26.92
CA ASP A 205 -2.75 3.86 -26.44
C ASP A 205 -3.93 3.63 -25.49
N LEU A 206 -5.13 3.78 -26.06
CA LEU A 206 -6.39 3.57 -25.36
C LEU A 206 -6.48 2.16 -24.74
N LYS A 207 -6.07 1.12 -25.48
CA LYS A 207 -6.23 -0.27 -25.06
C LYS A 207 -5.41 -0.59 -23.81
N THR A 208 -4.17 -0.11 -23.73
CA THR A 208 -3.33 -0.32 -22.53
C THR A 208 -3.91 0.41 -21.32
N VAL A 209 -4.31 1.68 -21.49
CA VAL A 209 -4.88 2.48 -20.39
C VAL A 209 -6.20 1.90 -19.90
N LEU A 210 -7.08 1.53 -20.82
CA LEU A 210 -8.34 0.87 -20.51
C LEU A 210 -8.11 -0.39 -19.68
N ARG A 211 -7.10 -1.21 -20.03
CA ARG A 211 -6.75 -2.40 -19.26
C ARG A 211 -6.32 -2.06 -17.85
N ILE A 212 -5.49 -1.03 -17.67
CA ILE A 212 -5.05 -0.57 -16.35
C ILE A 212 -6.25 -0.10 -15.52
N LEU A 213 -7.11 0.76 -16.07
CA LEU A 213 -8.29 1.27 -15.37
C LEU A 213 -9.25 0.15 -14.97
N VAL A 214 -9.54 -0.78 -15.88
CA VAL A 214 -10.36 -1.96 -15.58
C VAL A 214 -9.71 -2.81 -14.47
N SER A 215 -8.40 -3.01 -14.53
CA SER A 215 -7.69 -3.80 -13.53
C SER A 215 -7.80 -3.16 -12.14
N LEU A 216 -7.66 -1.84 -12.04
CA LEU A 216 -7.77 -1.13 -10.77
C LEU A 216 -9.22 -1.09 -10.26
N LEU A 217 -10.20 -0.78 -11.12
CA LEU A 217 -11.61 -0.65 -10.74
C LEU A 217 -12.25 -1.96 -10.26
N PHE A 218 -11.86 -3.10 -10.83
CA PHE A 218 -12.52 -4.40 -10.62
C PHE A 218 -11.71 -5.37 -9.75
N ALA A 219 -10.54 -4.94 -9.27
CA ALA A 219 -9.73 -5.74 -8.36
C ALA A 219 -10.40 -5.88 -7.00
N SER A 220 -10.29 -7.04 -6.36
CA SER A 220 -10.71 -7.22 -4.98
C SER A 220 -9.87 -6.36 -4.04
N GLU A 221 -10.39 -6.11 -2.83
CA GLU A 221 -9.64 -5.40 -1.79
C GLU A 221 -8.25 -6.00 -1.55
N GLN A 222 -8.15 -7.33 -1.54
CA GLN A 222 -6.88 -8.05 -1.38
C GLN A 222 -5.90 -7.80 -2.53
N GLU A 223 -6.38 -7.88 -3.78
CA GLU A 223 -5.58 -7.57 -4.97
C GLU A 223 -5.14 -6.09 -5.03
N LEU A 224 -5.89 -5.20 -4.36
CA LEU A 224 -5.56 -3.77 -4.18
C LEU A 224 -4.73 -3.49 -2.91
N GLY A 225 -4.28 -4.55 -2.25
CA GLY A 225 -3.32 -4.48 -1.16
C GLY A 225 -3.90 -4.29 0.23
N LEU A 226 -5.19 -4.56 0.44
CA LEU A 226 -5.79 -4.64 1.77
C LEU A 226 -5.65 -6.06 2.36
N ASP A 227 -4.98 -6.16 3.49
CA ASP A 227 -4.79 -7.43 4.22
C ASP A 227 -6.13 -7.89 4.83
N PRO A 228 -6.67 -9.05 4.41
CA PRO A 228 -7.93 -9.56 4.95
C PRO A 228 -7.84 -9.99 6.43
N THR A 229 -6.64 -10.11 6.98
CA THR A 229 -6.39 -10.44 8.39
C THR A 229 -6.38 -9.21 9.29
N VAL A 230 -6.44 -8.00 8.74
CA VAL A 230 -6.47 -6.75 9.50
C VAL A 230 -7.72 -5.96 9.13
N GLN A 231 -8.48 -5.49 10.12
CA GLN A 231 -9.66 -4.67 9.88
C GLN A 231 -9.68 -3.42 10.73
N HIS A 232 -10.05 -2.30 10.10
CA HIS A 232 -10.33 -1.05 10.77
C HIS A 232 -11.72 -1.12 11.41
N ARG A 233 -11.83 -0.72 12.68
CA ARG A 233 -13.05 -0.79 13.49
C ARG A 233 -13.14 0.38 14.46
N PHE A 234 -14.36 0.83 14.75
CA PHE A 234 -14.61 1.80 15.80
C PHE A 234 -14.85 1.09 17.14
N ASP A 235 -13.99 1.32 18.14
CA ASP A 235 -14.19 0.80 19.50
C ASP A 235 -15.16 1.73 20.25
N ALA A 236 -16.45 1.39 20.25
CA ALA A 236 -17.50 2.17 20.91
C ALA A 236 -17.25 2.36 22.42
N LYS A 237 -16.64 1.39 23.10
CA LYS A 237 -16.33 1.46 24.54
C LYS A 237 -15.26 2.53 24.82
N ARG A 238 -14.30 2.69 23.91
CA ARG A 238 -13.20 3.66 24.03
C ARG A 238 -13.40 4.92 23.19
N LYS A 239 -14.46 4.99 22.38
CA LYS A 239 -14.81 6.10 21.48
C LYS A 239 -13.68 6.53 20.55
N ARG A 240 -13.03 5.55 19.92
CA ARG A 240 -11.93 5.78 18.98
C ARG A 240 -11.79 4.64 18.00
N ASP A 241 -11.13 4.91 16.89
CA ASP A 241 -10.73 3.89 15.94
C ASP A 241 -9.67 2.95 16.50
N CYS A 242 -9.72 1.71 16.03
CA CYS A 242 -8.77 0.66 16.33
C CYS A 242 -8.60 -0.26 15.13
N PHE A 243 -7.51 -1.05 15.17
CA PHE A 243 -7.28 -2.11 14.21
C PHE A 243 -7.42 -3.45 14.93
N VAL A 244 -8.12 -4.38 14.29
CA VAL A 244 -8.28 -5.74 14.76
C VAL A 244 -7.45 -6.65 13.87
N TYR A 245 -6.58 -7.45 14.48
CA TYR A 245 -5.71 -8.41 13.81
C TYR A 245 -6.19 -9.82 14.05
N LYS A 246 -6.28 -10.62 12.98
CA LYS A 246 -6.47 -12.06 13.06
C LYS A 246 -5.11 -12.75 13.06
N VAL A 247 -4.73 -13.33 14.18
CA VAL A 247 -3.49 -14.10 14.34
C VAL A 247 -3.86 -15.56 14.59
N GLY A 248 -3.72 -16.39 13.54
CA GLY A 248 -4.24 -17.75 13.55
C GLY A 248 -5.77 -17.76 13.65
N GLN A 249 -6.30 -18.33 14.74
CA GLN A 249 -7.75 -18.39 15.03
C GLN A 249 -8.21 -17.36 16.06
N ARG A 250 -7.36 -16.39 16.41
CA ARG A 250 -7.61 -15.43 17.49
C ARG A 250 -7.60 -14.01 16.94
N TYR A 251 -8.35 -13.13 17.60
CA TYR A 251 -8.51 -11.74 17.18
C TYR A 251 -7.96 -10.82 18.26
N PHE A 252 -7.25 -9.76 17.86
CA PHE A 252 -6.62 -8.82 18.78
C PHE A 252 -6.91 -7.40 18.33
N LYS A 253 -7.64 -6.63 19.15
CA LYS A 253 -7.81 -5.19 18.89
C LYS A 253 -6.66 -4.40 19.50
N THR A 254 -6.15 -3.42 18.77
CA THR A 254 -5.11 -2.51 19.24
C THR A 254 -5.68 -1.52 20.27
N LEU A 255 -4.89 -1.23 21.30
CA LEU A 255 -5.20 -0.26 22.35
C LEU A 255 -4.30 0.97 22.25
N GLU A 256 -3.00 0.79 22.09
CA GLU A 256 -2.06 1.91 21.94
C GLU A 256 -0.82 1.42 21.22
N CYS A 257 -0.20 2.32 20.47
CA CYS A 257 1.07 2.06 19.84
C CYS A 257 2.17 2.22 20.89
N LEU A 258 2.87 1.14 21.23
CA LEU A 258 4.00 1.13 22.15
C LEU A 258 5.30 1.54 21.45
N SER A 259 5.45 1.15 20.18
CA SER A 259 6.60 1.48 19.37
C SER A 259 6.22 1.50 17.90
N VAL A 260 6.67 2.53 17.17
CA VAL A 260 6.48 2.65 15.73
C VAL A 260 7.82 3.03 15.10
N HIS A 261 8.27 2.23 14.15
CA HIS A 261 9.30 2.68 13.23
C HIS A 261 8.64 3.54 12.15
N ARG A 262 9.02 4.82 12.05
CA ARG A 262 8.55 5.71 10.98
C ARG A 262 9.54 5.64 9.82
N PRO A 263 9.17 5.00 8.69
CA PRO A 263 10.11 4.83 7.59
C PRO A 263 10.28 6.15 6.84
N LEU A 264 11.51 6.43 6.39
CA LEU A 264 11.83 7.59 5.53
C LEU A 264 11.61 7.29 4.04
N ALA A 265 11.25 6.05 3.71
CA ALA A 265 10.99 5.55 2.37
C ALA A 265 9.76 4.64 2.39
N VAL A 266 9.17 4.37 1.22
CA VAL A 266 8.07 3.40 1.10
C VAL A 266 8.56 2.00 1.46
N ALA A 267 9.71 1.60 0.91
CA ALA A 267 10.33 0.32 1.16
C ALA A 267 11.13 0.32 2.48
N GLY A 268 11.25 -0.86 3.09
CA GLY A 268 12.05 -1.10 4.28
C GLY A 268 11.23 -1.48 5.51
N ARG A 269 11.88 -1.36 6.67
CA ARG A 269 11.28 -1.71 7.96
C ARG A 269 10.09 -0.82 8.24
N ALA A 270 8.97 -1.42 8.64
CA ALA A 270 7.76 -0.72 9.06
C ALA A 270 7.16 -1.36 10.31
N THR A 271 8.01 -1.99 11.13
CA THR A 271 7.58 -2.76 12.31
C THR A 271 6.89 -1.85 13.32
N ARG A 272 5.75 -2.33 13.83
CA ARG A 272 4.95 -1.66 14.86
C ARG A 272 4.69 -2.61 16.01
N VAL A 273 4.66 -2.06 17.21
CA VAL A 273 4.37 -2.79 18.44
C VAL A 273 3.20 -2.11 19.11
N PHE A 274 2.14 -2.88 19.33
CA PHE A 274 0.92 -2.42 19.96
C PHE A 274 0.74 -3.11 21.30
N ARG A 275 0.20 -2.37 22.25
CA ARG A 275 -0.57 -3.00 23.31
C ARG A 275 -1.91 -3.37 22.73
N ALA A 276 -2.31 -4.62 22.88
CA ALA A 276 -3.53 -5.17 22.31
C ALA A 276 -4.28 -6.00 23.35
N VAL A 277 -5.55 -6.26 23.10
CA VAL A 277 -6.37 -7.18 23.89
C VAL A 277 -7.08 -8.13 22.96
N GLU A 278 -7.21 -9.38 23.37
CA GLU A 278 -7.92 -10.38 22.58
C GLU A 278 -9.40 -10.06 22.56
N VAL A 279 -10.05 -10.30 21.42
CA VAL A 279 -11.49 -10.10 21.22
C VAL A 279 -12.11 -11.32 20.54
N GLU A 280 -13.43 -11.40 20.50
CA GLU A 280 -14.13 -12.57 19.96
C GLU A 280 -14.00 -12.66 18.43
N SER A 281 -14.18 -11.55 17.72
CA SER A 281 -14.06 -11.52 16.25
C SER A 281 -13.78 -10.10 15.73
N PHE A 282 -13.80 -9.93 14.40
CA PHE A 282 -13.77 -8.59 13.79
C PHE A 282 -15.01 -7.74 14.12
N ASP A 283 -16.16 -8.38 14.34
CA ASP A 283 -17.44 -7.70 14.52
C ASP A 283 -17.88 -7.68 15.99
N ASP A 284 -17.24 -8.49 16.84
CA ASP A 284 -17.43 -8.51 18.28
C ASP A 284 -16.14 -8.17 19.01
N LEU A 285 -16.06 -6.92 19.50
CA LEU A 285 -14.91 -6.36 20.19
C LEU A 285 -14.90 -6.63 21.72
N THR A 286 -15.66 -7.62 22.19
CA THR A 286 -15.70 -8.07 23.59
C THR A 286 -14.34 -8.59 24.02
N GLU A 287 -13.77 -8.01 25.07
CA GLU A 287 -12.39 -8.25 25.50
C GLU A 287 -12.22 -9.57 26.26
N LYS A 288 -11.18 -10.32 25.92
CA LYS A 288 -10.85 -11.63 26.51
C LYS A 288 -9.49 -11.59 27.21
N GLY A 289 -9.53 -11.65 28.53
CA GLY A 289 -8.32 -11.77 29.35
C GLY A 289 -7.47 -10.49 29.41
N PRO A 290 -6.20 -10.61 29.86
CA PRO A 290 -5.32 -9.47 30.05
C PRO A 290 -4.81 -8.88 28.72
N ALA A 291 -4.34 -7.63 28.79
CA ALA A 291 -3.63 -6.99 27.69
C ALA A 291 -2.33 -7.74 27.34
N LYS A 292 -1.97 -7.73 26.06
CA LYS A 292 -0.82 -8.41 25.46
C LYS A 292 -0.06 -7.43 24.59
N VAL A 293 1.13 -7.84 24.15
CA VAL A 293 1.90 -7.13 23.14
C VAL A 293 1.69 -7.82 21.79
N LEU A 294 1.21 -7.06 20.82
CA LEU A 294 1.08 -7.47 19.43
C LEU A 294 2.18 -6.79 18.63
N ARG A 295 3.01 -7.58 17.94
CA ARG A 295 4.08 -7.07 17.09
C ARG A 295 3.76 -7.36 15.63
N GLU A 296 3.55 -6.29 14.87
CA GLU A 296 3.39 -6.32 13.43
C GLU A 296 4.79 -6.22 12.80
N ALA A 297 5.37 -7.37 12.45
CA ALA A 297 6.76 -7.45 12.03
C ALA A 297 6.93 -7.24 10.51
N TRP A 298 7.62 -6.15 10.16
CA TRP A 298 8.07 -5.86 8.80
C TRP A 298 9.60 -5.83 8.80
N LEU A 299 10.19 -6.95 8.40
CA LEU A 299 11.62 -7.22 8.44
C LEU A 299 12.21 -7.24 7.03
N GLU A 300 13.50 -6.94 6.93
CA GLU A 300 14.26 -7.17 5.70
C GLU A 300 14.37 -8.68 5.44
N SER A 301 14.50 -9.08 4.17
CA SER A 301 14.56 -10.49 3.79
C SER A 301 15.73 -11.27 4.41
N THR A 302 16.79 -10.55 4.81
CA THR A 302 17.99 -11.09 5.45
C THR A 302 17.94 -11.04 6.97
N ALA A 303 16.93 -10.37 7.56
CA ALA A 303 16.83 -10.18 9.00
C ALA A 303 16.16 -11.38 9.68
N ASP A 304 16.73 -11.82 10.80
CA ASP A 304 16.10 -12.85 11.62
C ASP A 304 14.87 -12.31 12.35
N THR A 305 13.87 -13.18 12.54
CA THR A 305 12.80 -12.91 13.50
C THR A 305 13.33 -12.89 14.93
N GLU A 306 12.65 -12.24 15.87
CA GLU A 306 13.04 -12.29 17.30
C GLU A 306 13.17 -13.72 17.83
N LYS A 307 12.26 -14.62 17.42
CA LYS A 307 12.36 -16.04 17.75
C LYS A 307 13.60 -16.68 17.13
N GLY A 308 13.96 -16.30 15.90
CA GLY A 308 15.18 -16.73 15.24
C GLY A 308 16.43 -16.25 16.00
N ILE A 309 16.47 -14.98 16.39
CA ILE A 309 17.56 -14.40 17.19
C ILE A 309 17.65 -15.11 18.54
N GLN A 310 16.53 -15.29 19.25
CA GLN A 310 16.48 -15.98 20.53
C GLN A 310 16.97 -17.43 20.41
N ALA A 311 16.51 -18.17 19.39
CA ALA A 311 16.95 -19.53 19.15
C ALA A 311 18.46 -19.62 18.88
N LYS A 312 19.01 -18.67 18.11
CA LYS A 312 20.46 -18.57 17.86
C LYS A 312 21.23 -18.27 19.15
N LEU A 313 20.75 -17.32 19.97
CA LEU A 313 21.34 -17.00 21.28
C LEU A 313 21.31 -18.20 22.22
N PHE A 314 20.18 -18.90 22.31
CA PHE A 314 20.06 -20.10 23.14
C PHE A 314 20.99 -21.22 22.67
N GLY A 315 21.13 -21.42 21.35
CA GLY A 315 22.10 -22.38 20.80
C GLY A 315 23.55 -22.01 21.14
N GLN A 316 23.89 -20.72 21.15
CA GLN A 316 25.22 -20.27 21.59
C GLN A 316 25.45 -20.53 23.08
N PHE A 317 24.45 -20.29 23.93
CA PHE A 317 24.55 -20.59 25.36
C PHE A 317 24.60 -22.08 25.66
N ASP A 318 23.89 -22.92 24.91
CA ASP A 318 23.99 -24.38 25.02
C ASP A 318 25.42 -24.85 24.70
N ALA A 319 26.00 -24.39 23.58
CA ALA A 319 27.38 -24.72 23.22
C ALA A 319 28.40 -24.24 24.28
N LEU A 320 28.17 -23.05 24.85
CA LEU A 320 29.00 -22.51 25.93
C LEU A 320 28.89 -23.36 27.21
N SER A 321 27.68 -23.82 27.53
CA SER A 321 27.42 -24.70 28.68
C SER A 321 28.15 -26.04 28.52
N GLU A 322 28.14 -26.62 27.33
CA GLU A 322 28.89 -27.84 27.02
C GLU A 322 30.41 -27.64 27.14
N GLN A 323 30.94 -26.50 26.66
CA GLN A 323 32.34 -26.15 26.85
C GLN A 323 32.70 -26.00 28.33
N LEU A 324 31.92 -25.26 29.11
CA LEU A 324 32.15 -25.07 30.55
C LEU A 324 32.16 -26.39 31.32
N ARG A 325 31.23 -27.29 30.99
CA ARG A 325 31.14 -28.61 31.63
C ARG A 325 32.33 -29.52 31.26
N SER A 326 32.85 -29.41 30.04
CA SER A 326 33.96 -30.25 29.56
C SER A 326 35.34 -29.74 29.98
N THR A 327 35.61 -28.44 29.87
CA THR A 327 36.94 -27.87 30.15
C THR A 327 37.09 -27.39 31.60
N ARG A 328 35.97 -27.06 32.27
CA ARG A 328 35.93 -26.35 33.57
C ARG A 328 36.66 -25.00 33.57
N LEU A 329 36.97 -24.45 32.40
CA LEU A 329 37.61 -23.16 32.25
C LEU A 329 36.57 -22.13 31.85
N LEU A 330 36.60 -20.98 32.52
CA LEU A 330 35.71 -19.88 32.18
C LEU A 330 36.18 -19.24 30.85
N PRO A 331 35.25 -18.92 29.94
CA PRO A 331 35.54 -18.07 28.80
C PRO A 331 36.14 -16.73 29.24
N ILE A 332 37.08 -16.21 28.46
CA ILE A 332 37.79 -14.94 28.74
C ILE A 332 36.80 -13.80 29.07
N GLN A 333 35.64 -13.76 28.41
CA GLN A 333 34.62 -12.75 28.65
C GLN A 333 34.02 -12.83 30.06
N LEU A 334 33.78 -14.04 30.58
CA LEU A 334 33.32 -14.24 31.96
C LEU A 334 34.47 -14.04 32.95
N GLU A 335 35.70 -14.43 32.59
CA GLU A 335 36.87 -14.20 33.42
C GLU A 335 37.14 -12.72 33.68
N ALA A 336 37.02 -11.90 32.63
CA ALA A 336 37.25 -10.46 32.65
C ALA A 336 36.17 -9.64 33.38
N MET A 337 35.07 -10.26 33.82
CA MET A 337 34.04 -9.57 34.59
C MET A 337 34.57 -9.19 35.99
N THR A 338 34.43 -7.92 36.35
CA THR A 338 34.89 -7.38 37.65
C THR A 338 33.89 -7.55 38.78
N ASP A 339 32.61 -7.80 38.47
CA ASP A 339 31.58 -8.07 39.47
C ASP A 339 31.38 -9.57 39.65
N ASP A 340 31.93 -10.10 40.75
CA ASP A 340 31.90 -11.52 41.08
C ASP A 340 30.47 -12.06 41.27
N SER A 341 29.55 -11.22 41.76
CA SER A 341 28.14 -11.59 41.96
C SER A 341 27.45 -11.87 40.63
N THR A 342 27.51 -10.93 39.68
CA THR A 342 26.94 -11.11 38.34
C THR A 342 27.64 -12.24 37.58
N LYS A 343 28.97 -12.37 37.72
CA LYS A 343 29.74 -13.46 37.12
C LYS A 343 29.26 -14.83 37.60
N ALA A 344 29.09 -15.01 38.91
CA ALA A 344 28.58 -16.26 39.48
C ALA A 344 27.15 -16.55 39.02
N MET A 345 26.27 -15.55 39.02
CA MET A 345 24.89 -15.67 38.56
C MET A 345 24.80 -16.08 37.08
N LEU A 346 25.55 -15.42 36.19
CA LEU A 346 25.55 -15.76 34.76
C LEU A 346 26.14 -17.15 34.50
N THR A 347 27.21 -17.50 35.21
CA THR A 347 27.83 -18.83 35.10
C THR A 347 26.84 -19.92 35.53
N ASP A 348 26.13 -19.73 36.66
CA ASP A 348 25.08 -20.65 37.10
C ASP A 348 23.97 -20.75 36.05
N ALA A 349 23.48 -19.62 35.53
CA ALA A 349 22.41 -19.61 34.54
C ALA A 349 22.80 -20.38 33.27
N ILE A 350 24.02 -20.21 32.76
CA ILE A 350 24.52 -20.90 31.57
C ILE A 350 24.68 -22.40 31.83
N ILE A 351 25.28 -22.78 32.97
CA ILE A 351 25.51 -24.19 33.32
C ILE A 351 24.18 -24.91 33.55
N THR A 352 23.22 -24.26 34.20
CA THR A 352 21.93 -24.89 34.56
C THR A 352 20.88 -24.79 33.46
N GLY A 353 21.03 -23.89 32.49
CA GLY A 353 20.06 -23.68 31.41
C GLY A 353 18.91 -22.73 31.77
N LYS A 354 18.97 -22.07 32.94
CA LYS A 354 17.91 -21.15 33.44
C LYS A 354 17.64 -19.95 32.55
N TYR A 355 18.51 -19.64 31.58
CA TYR A 355 18.30 -18.55 30.63
C TYR A 355 17.18 -18.80 29.61
N LYS A 356 16.60 -20.01 29.59
CA LYS A 356 15.46 -20.40 28.75
C LYS A 356 14.10 -20.21 29.42
N ASP A 357 14.10 -20.04 30.74
CA ASP A 357 12.93 -19.75 31.57
C ASP A 357 12.66 -18.24 31.60
#